data_AF-A0AB36FMP5-F1
#
_entry.id   AF-A0AB36FMP5-F1
#
_cell.length_a   1.000
_cell.length_b   1.000
_cell.length_c   1.000
_cell.angle_alpha   90.00
_cell.angle_beta   90.00
_cell.angle_gamma   90.00
#
_symmetry.space_group_name_H-M   'P 1'
#
loop_
_entity.id
_entity.type
_entity.pdbx_description
1 polymer ?
#
loop_
_entity_poly.entity_id
_entity_poly.type
_entity_poly.pdbx_seq_one_letter_code
_entity_poly.pdbx_strand_id
1 'polypeptide(L)' 'MPECLVEWRINIDADTPEDAARQARAHQIRSGTTAVVFHVTTEDGTTHTVDLLEADNPDH' A
#
# COMPACT_ATOMS: atom_id res chain seq x y z
N MET A 1 3.05 6.63 20.43
CA MET A 1 2.15 6.70 19.25
C MET A 1 1.56 5.31 19.09
N PRO A 2 0.29 5.16 18.69
CA PRO A 2 -0.28 3.82 18.49
C PRO A 2 0.52 3.07 17.42
N GLU A 3 0.76 1.78 17.64
CA GLU A 3 1.38 0.93 16.64
C GLU A 3 0.36 0.62 15.55
N CYS A 4 0.75 0.83 14.30
CA CYS A 4 -0.06 0.50 13.14
C CYS A 4 0.74 -0.43 12.23
N LEU A 5 0.17 -1.59 11.90
CA LEU A 5 0.67 -2.43 10.81
C LEU A 5 0.16 -1.86 9.50
N VAL A 6 1.08 -1.51 8.59
CA VAL A 6 0.74 -0.95 7.29
C VAL A 6 1.15 -1.93 6.21
N GLU A 7 0.15 -2.41 5.47
CA GLU A 7 0.32 -3.26 4.30
C GLU A 7 -0.15 -2.49 3.06
N TRP A 8 0.63 -2.51 1.99
CA TRP A 8 0.23 -1.93 0.71
C TRP A 8 0.14 -3.04 -0.34
N ARG A 9 -0.80 -2.89 -1.27
CA ARG A 9 -1.03 -3.88 -2.33
C ARG A 9 -0.79 -3.23 -3.68
N ILE A 10 -0.10 -3.95 -4.56
CA ILE A 10 0.14 -3.56 -5.94
C ILE A 10 -0.02 -4.78 -6.83
N ASN A 11 -0.61 -4.58 -8.00
CA ASN A 11 -0.66 -5.60 -9.03
C ASN A 11 0.61 -5.49 -9.85
N ILE A 12 1.36 -6.59 -9.93
CA ILE A 12 2.61 -6.67 -10.68
C ILE A 12 2.53 -7.89 -11.58
N ASP A 13 2.77 -7.66 -12.87
CA ASP A 13 2.99 -8.74 -13.82
C ASP A 13 4.44 -9.24 -13.67
N ALA A 14 4.59 -10.48 -13.23
CA ALA A 14 5.89 -11.11 -13.00
C ALA A 14 5.82 -12.62 -13.26
N ASP A 15 6.94 -13.18 -13.72
CA ASP A 15 7.04 -14.61 -14.04
C ASP A 15 7.21 -15.49 -12.78
N THR A 16 7.73 -14.94 -11.67
CA THR A 16 7.87 -15.65 -10.38
C THR A 16 7.54 -14.77 -9.16
N PRO A 17 7.20 -15.37 -8.01
CA PRO A 17 6.94 -14.62 -6.77
C PRO A 17 8.11 -13.76 -6.28
N GLU A 18 9.35 -14.24 -6.40
CA GLU A 18 10.55 -13.48 -6.01
C GLU A 18 10.78 -12.29 -6.93
N ASP A 19 10.42 -12.41 -8.20
CA ASP A 19 10.46 -11.31 -9.15
C ASP A 19 9.40 -10.26 -8.82
N ALA A 20 8.16 -10.68 -8.55
CA ALA A 20 7.10 -9.80 -8.07
C ALA A 20 7.52 -9.04 -6.80
N ALA A 21 8.15 -9.71 -5.84
CA ALA A 21 8.65 -9.09 -4.61
C ALA A 21 9.79 -8.09 -4.88
N ARG A 22 10.74 -8.42 -5.77
CA ARG A 22 11.81 -7.49 -6.19
C ARG A 22 11.25 -6.25 -6.88
N GLN A 23 10.26 -6.43 -7.77
CA GLN A 23 9.56 -5.34 -8.45
C GLN A 23 8.77 -4.48 -7.45
N ALA A 24 8.02 -5.08 -6.52
CA ALA A 24 7.28 -4.37 -5.47
C ALA A 24 8.23 -3.50 -4.62
N ARG A 25 9.36 -4.05 -4.18
CA ARG A 25 10.40 -3.30 -3.47
C ARG A 25 10.96 -2.15 -4.31
N ALA A 26 11.18 -2.37 -5.61
CA ALA A 26 11.66 -1.32 -6.51
C ALA A 26 10.65 -0.18 -6.65
N HIS A 27 9.34 -0.48 -6.69
CA HIS A 27 8.29 0.53 -6.63
C HIS A 27 8.35 1.31 -5.32
N GLN A 28 8.41 0.63 -4.17
CA GLN A 28 8.45 1.30 -2.86
C GLN A 28 9.63 2.27 -2.68
N ILE A 29 10.81 1.92 -3.22
CA ILE A 29 12.05 2.70 -3.05
C ILE A 29 12.15 3.86 -4.06
N ARG A 30 11.55 3.73 -5.25
CA ARG A 30 11.58 4.80 -6.26
C ARG A 30 10.50 5.83 -5.94
N SER A 31 10.91 7.09 -5.75
CA SER A 31 9.99 8.23 -5.71
C SER A 31 9.20 8.27 -7.01
N GLY A 32 7.89 7.99 -6.94
CA GLY A 32 7.02 7.82 -8.11
C GLY A 32 6.16 6.55 -8.10
N THR A 33 6.15 5.77 -7.01
CA THR A 33 5.18 4.68 -6.86
C THR A 33 3.75 5.19 -6.85
N THR A 34 2.88 4.46 -7.56
CA THR A 34 1.43 4.71 -7.63
C THR A 34 0.66 3.87 -6.61
N ALA A 35 1.33 3.32 -5.60
CA ALA A 35 0.68 2.63 -4.51
C ALA A 35 -0.17 3.63 -3.73
N VAL A 36 -1.48 3.57 -3.95
CA VAL A 36 -2.45 4.50 -3.38
C VAL A 36 -3.36 3.84 -2.36
N VAL A 37 -3.47 2.50 -2.38
CA VAL A 37 -4.30 1.74 -1.43
C VAL A 37 -3.43 1.08 -0.36
N PHE A 38 -3.78 1.35 0.90
CA PHE A 38 -3.13 0.84 2.09
C PHE A 38 -4.14 0.15 3.00
N HIS A 39 -3.79 -1.02 3.52
CA HIS A 39 -4.48 -1.63 4.65
C HIS A 39 -3.70 -1.26 5.91
N VAL A 40 -4.38 -0.57 6.82
CA VAL A 40 -3.81 -0.11 8.09
C VAL A 40 -4.54 -0.83 9.21
N THR A 41 -3.83 -1.69 9.93
CA THR A 41 -4.37 -2.35 11.12
C THR A 41 -3.84 -1.65 12.36
N THR A 42 -4.75 -1.13 13.18
CA THR A 42 -4.44 -0.48 14.46
C THR A 42 -4.25 -1.52 15.58
N GLU A 43 -3.70 -1.08 16.71
CA GLU A 43 -3.36 -1.94 17.86
C GLU A 43 -4.55 -2.73 18.44
N ASP A 44 -5.77 -2.19 18.33
CA ASP A 44 -7.02 -2.85 18.72
C ASP A 44 -7.49 -3.92 17.72
N GLY A 45 -6.75 -4.13 16.63
CA GLY A 45 -7.07 -5.07 15.56
C GLY A 45 -8.02 -4.51 14.50
N THR A 46 -8.45 -3.25 14.63
CA THR A 46 -9.30 -2.61 13.62
C THR A 46 -8.49 -2.40 12.34
N THR A 47 -9.03 -2.85 11.20
CA THR A 47 -8.37 -2.70 9.89
C THR A 47 -9.11 -1.67 9.04
N HIS A 48 -8.37 -0.70 8.53
CA HIS A 48 -8.85 0.36 7.65
C HIS A 48 -8.23 0.19 6.27
N THR A 49 -9.04 0.26 5.22
CA THR A 49 -8.55 0.46 3.85
C THR A 49 -8.52 1.95 3.57
N VAL A 50 -7.34 2.48 3.23
CA VAL A 50 -7.11 3.89 2.91
C VAL A 50 -6.67 3.97 1.46
N ASP A 51 -7.53 4.52 0.60
CA ASP A 51 -7.16 4.92 -0.75
C ASP A 51 -6.80 6.42 -0.73
N LEU A 52 -5.53 6.73 -0.96
CA LEU A 52 -5.04 8.10 -0.97
C LEU A 52 -5.57 8.91 -2.17
N LEU A 53 -6.00 8.28 -3.27
CA LEU A 53 -6.63 9.01 -4.38
C LEU A 53 -8.06 9.43 -4.06
N GLU A 54 -8.77 8.64 -3.26
CA GLU A 54 -10.11 8.97 -2.79
C GLU A 54 -10.03 9.99 -1.64
N ALA A 55 -9.04 9.85 -0.75
CA ALA A 55 -8.84 10.76 0.38
C ALA A 55 -8.39 12.18 -0.03
N ASP A 56 -7.66 12.34 -1.14
CA ASP A 56 -7.22 13.65 -1.66
C ASP A 56 -8.30 14.39 -2.48
N ASN A 57 -9.49 13.80 -2.68
CA ASN A 57 -10.59 14.39 -3.44
C ASN A 57 -11.81 14.66 -2.52
N PRO A 58 -11.83 15.78 -1.75
CA PRO A 58 -12.86 16.05 -0.74
C PRO A 58 -14.22 16.52 -1.28
N ASP A 59 -14.47 16.47 -2.60
CA ASP A 59 -15.69 17.00 -3.24
C ASP A 59 -16.65 15.90 -3.76
N HIS A 60 -17.14 15.02 -2.88
CA HIS A 60 -18.36 14.23 -3.15
C HIS A 60 -19.45 14.48 -2.10
#